data_AF-A0A2G9PE68-F1
#
_entry.id   AF-A0A2G9PE68-F1
#
_cell.length_a   1.000
_cell.length_b   1.000
_cell.length_c   1.000
_cell.angle_alpha   90.00
_cell.angle_beta   90.00
_cell.angle_gamma   90.00
#
_symmetry.space_group_name_H-M   'P 1'
#
loop_
_entity.id
_entity.type
_entity.pdbx_description
1 polymer ?
#
loop_
_entity_poly.entity_id
_entity_poly.type
_entity_poly.pdbx_seq_one_letter_code
_entity_poly.pdbx_strand_id
1 'polypeptide(L)'
;MLALKVPKRNAQETLARLLQSGALARGVKIRRDERFVYFPLSKRVSMRGYPVVAARFEEHNAPRSLREALQGKLSEAELEELVAS
;
A
#
# COMPACT_ATOMS: atom_id res chain seq x y z
N MET A 1 2.99 12.99 0.28
CA MET A 1 4.09 12.09 0.69
C MET A 1 5.06 11.88 -0.48
N LEU A 2 6.21 11.27 -0.26
CA LEU A 2 7.14 10.94 -1.34
C LEU A 2 6.68 9.69 -2.09
N ALA A 3 6.91 9.69 -3.40
CA ALA A 3 6.61 8.58 -4.28
C ALA A 3 7.74 8.35 -5.28
N LEU A 4 8.01 7.09 -5.60
CA LEU A 4 8.84 6.74 -6.72
C LEU A 4 8.00 6.69 -8.00
N LYS A 5 8.33 7.51 -9.00
CA LYS A 5 7.63 7.53 -10.30
C LYS A 5 8.30 6.56 -11.27
N VAL A 6 7.58 5.52 -11.66
CA VAL A 6 8.11 4.39 -12.43
C VAL A 6 7.28 4.16 -13.69
N PRO A 7 7.88 3.98 -14.88
CA PRO A 7 7.14 3.59 -16.07
C PRO A 7 6.41 2.25 -15.86
N LYS A 8 5.18 2.11 -16.35
CA LYS A 8 4.36 0.89 -16.15
C LYS A 8 5.08 -0.41 -16.51
N ARG A 9 5.84 -0.40 -17.61
CA ARG A 9 6.66 -1.53 -18.08
C ARG A 9 7.66 -2.07 -17.04
N ASN A 10 8.05 -1.25 -16.07
CA ASN A 10 9.01 -1.61 -15.01
C ASN A 10 8.34 -1.73 -13.63
N ALA A 11 7.00 -1.63 -13.55
CA ALA A 11 6.29 -1.51 -12.28
C ALA A 11 6.36 -2.78 -11.43
N GLN A 12 6.18 -3.97 -12.03
CA GLN A 12 6.20 -5.23 -11.26
C GLN A 12 7.58 -5.51 -10.66
N GLU A 13 8.64 -5.38 -11.46
CA GLU A 13 10.02 -5.54 -10.99
C GLU A 13 10.34 -4.54 -9.86
N THR A 14 9.95 -3.27 -10.05
CA THR A 14 10.18 -2.23 -9.04
C THR A 14 9.41 -2.48 -7.75
N LEU A 15 8.16 -2.95 -7.85
CA LEU A 15 7.35 -3.30 -6.69
C LEU A 15 8.01 -4.41 -5.86
N ALA A 16 8.50 -5.47 -6.51
CA ALA A 16 9.21 -6.56 -5.83
C ALA A 16 10.43 -6.02 -5.03
N ARG A 17 11.25 -5.16 -5.65
CA ARG A 17 12.41 -4.53 -4.99
C ARG A 17 11.99 -3.63 -3.80
N LEU A 18 10.91 -2.87 -3.94
CA LEU A 18 10.40 -2.00 -2.86
C LEU A 18 9.82 -2.80 -1.69
N LEU A 19 9.18 -3.93 -1.97
CA LEU A 19 8.68 -4.86 -0.95
C LEU A 19 9.84 -5.52 -0.19
N GLN A 20 10.83 -6.05 -0.91
CA GLN A 20 12.02 -6.68 -0.32
C GLN A 20 12.80 -5.71 0.59
N SER A 21 12.91 -4.45 0.19
CA SER A 21 13.59 -3.42 0.98
C SER A 21 12.73 -2.80 2.09
N GLY A 22 11.44 -3.15 2.18
CA GLY A 22 10.49 -2.56 3.13
C GLY A 22 10.28 -1.05 2.94
N ALA A 23 10.48 -0.54 1.73
CA ALA A 23 10.42 0.91 1.46
C ALA A 23 9.03 1.40 1.01
N LEU A 24 8.11 0.48 0.74
CA LEU A 24 6.74 0.82 0.35
C LEU A 24 5.91 1.25 1.58
N ALA A 25 5.22 2.39 1.47
CA ALA A 25 4.29 2.82 2.51
C ALA A 25 3.05 1.92 2.56
N ARG A 26 2.53 1.68 3.78
CA ARG A 26 1.31 0.94 4.04
C ARG A 26 0.14 1.89 4.27
N GLY A 27 -1.10 1.39 4.17
CA GLY A 27 -2.31 2.16 4.48
C GLY A 27 -2.69 3.22 3.43
N VAL A 28 -2.09 3.16 2.24
CA VAL A 28 -2.40 4.04 1.11
C VAL A 28 -2.45 3.22 -0.17
N LYS A 29 -3.31 3.61 -1.11
CA LYS A 29 -3.41 2.92 -2.41
C LYS A 29 -2.27 3.33 -3.34
N ILE A 30 -1.68 2.40 -4.07
CA ILE A 30 -0.73 2.73 -5.14
C ILE A 30 -1.49 3.49 -6.25
N ARG A 31 -0.94 4.63 -6.68
CA ARG A 31 -1.52 5.46 -7.75
C ARG A 31 -0.89 5.12 -9.09
N ARG A 32 -1.67 5.18 -10.16
CA ARG A 32 -1.21 5.02 -11.55
C ARG A 32 -1.91 6.01 -12.47
N ASP A 33 -1.21 6.47 -13.50
CA ASP A 33 -1.79 7.21 -14.63
C ASP A 33 -1.65 6.37 -15.91
N GLU A 34 -1.74 6.98 -17.10
CA GLU A 34 -1.58 6.29 -18.38
C GLU A 34 -0.20 5.63 -18.54
N ARG A 35 0.87 6.30 -18.09
CA ARG A 35 2.27 5.94 -18.40
C ARG A 35 3.06 5.47 -17.19
N PHE A 36 2.68 5.90 -15.98
CA PHE A 36 3.45 5.74 -14.76
C PHE A 36 2.66 5.10 -13.62
N VAL A 37 3.41 4.45 -12.74
CA VAL A 37 2.98 4.03 -11.41
C VAL A 37 3.76 4.85 -10.40
N TYR A 38 3.07 5.32 -9.37
CA TYR A 38 3.62 6.11 -8.27
C TYR A 38 3.59 5.23 -7.03
N PHE A 39 4.74 4.71 -6.64
CA PHE A 39 4.84 3.88 -5.44
C PHE A 39 5.05 4.77 -4.20
N PRO A 40 4.12 4.78 -3.24
CA PRO A 40 4.27 5.59 -2.03
C PRO A 40 5.40 5.05 -1.17
N LEU A 41 6.28 5.92 -0.68
CA LEU A 41 7.48 5.54 0.05
C LEU A 41 7.35 5.83 1.54
N SER A 42 7.71 4.86 2.39
CA SER A 42 7.81 5.02 3.86
C SER A 42 9.14 5.61 4.32
N LYS A 43 10.17 5.50 3.48
CA LYS A 43 11.52 6.02 3.69
C LYS A 43 12.11 6.52 2.38
N ARG A 44 13.14 7.37 2.46
CA ARG A 44 13.82 7.88 1.25
C ARG A 44 14.53 6.74 0.53
N VAL A 45 14.32 6.62 -0.77
CA VAL A 45 14.97 5.65 -1.64
C VAL A 45 15.66 6.40 -2.77
N SER A 46 16.86 5.96 -3.14
CA SER A 46 17.51 6.37 -4.38
C SER A 46 17.56 5.15 -5.30
N MET A 47 16.93 5.25 -6.47
CA MET A 47 16.99 4.20 -7.49
C MET A 47 17.30 4.84 -8.83
N ARG A 48 18.42 4.43 -9.43
CA ARG A 48 18.94 5.02 -10.66
C ARG A 48 17.87 4.93 -11.76
N GLY A 49 17.59 6.07 -12.40
CA GLY A 49 16.65 6.16 -13.52
C GLY A 49 15.19 6.41 -13.13
N TYR A 50 14.84 6.49 -11.84
CA TYR A 50 13.48 6.80 -11.40
C TYR A 50 13.46 7.99 -10.43
N PRO A 51 12.75 9.08 -10.75
CA PRO A 51 12.69 10.23 -9.88
C PRO A 51 11.78 9.95 -8.66
N VAL A 52 12.19 10.48 -7.51
CA VAL A 52 11.33 10.60 -6.33
C VAL A 52 10.60 11.93 -6.40
N VAL A 53 9.28 11.90 -6.35
CA VAL A 53 8.40 13.07 -6.50
C VAL A 53 7.44 13.18 -5.32
N ALA A 54 6.91 14.38 -5.08
CA ALA A 54 5.78 14.55 -4.17
C ALA A 54 4.49 14.11 -4.87
N ALA A 55 3.67 13.30 -4.18
CA ALA A 55 2.35 12.89 -4.67
C ALA A 55 1.34 12.80 -3.52
N ARG A 56 0.06 12.94 -3.89
CA ARG A 56 -1.10 12.67 -3.02
C ARG A 56 -1.61 11.26 -3.31
N PHE A 57 -2.01 10.57 -2.25
CA PHE A 57 -2.55 9.22 -2.28
C PHE A 57 -3.83 9.16 -1.48
N GLU A 58 -4.73 8.29 -1.91
CA GLU A 58 -5.91 7.93 -1.13
C GLU A 58 -5.51 6.99 0.00
N GLU A 59 -6.03 7.25 1.19
CA GLU A 59 -5.93 6.32 2.29
C GLU A 59 -6.60 4.99 1.93
N HIS A 60 -6.00 3.92 2.42
CA HIS A 60 -6.50 2.58 2.29
C HIS A 60 -6.64 1.99 3.68
N ASN A 61 -7.81 2.23 4.28
CA ASN A 61 -8.23 1.58 5.51
C ASN A 61 -8.80 0.19 5.19
N ALA A 62 -7.97 -0.66 4.58
CA ALA A 62 -8.30 -2.07 4.53
C ALA A 62 -8.14 -2.64 5.94
N PRO A 63 -9.18 -3.30 6.48
CA PRO A 63 -9.08 -3.95 7.78
C PRO A 63 -7.98 -5.00 7.73
N ARG A 64 -7.14 -5.02 8.77
CA ARG A 64 -5.96 -5.90 8.86
C ARG A 64 -6.32 -7.30 9.34
N SER A 65 -7.56 -7.49 9.79
CA SER A 65 -8.11 -8.77 10.24
C SER A 65 -9.62 -8.84 9.99
N LEU A 66 -10.16 -10.06 9.99
CA LEU A 66 -11.61 -10.27 9.95
C LEU A 66 -12.30 -9.57 11.13
N ARG A 67 -11.70 -9.62 12.32
CA ARG A 67 -12.18 -8.90 13.51
C ARG A 67 -12.28 -7.39 13.26
N GLU A 68 -11.25 -6.78 12.69
CA GLU A 68 -11.27 -5.34 12.34
C GLU A 68 -12.30 -5.03 11.24
N ALA A 69 -12.53 -5.95 10.30
CA ALA A 69 -13.53 -5.78 9.23
C ALA A 69 -14.99 -5.79 9.74
N LEU A 70 -15.23 -6.52 10.84
CA LEU A 70 -16.54 -6.75 11.44
C LEU A 70 -16.80 -5.87 12.67
N GLN A 71 -15.79 -5.14 13.15
CA GLN A 71 -15.89 -4.28 14.32
C GLN A 71 -17.01 -3.23 14.15
N GLY A 72 -17.91 -3.15 15.14
CA GLY A 72 -19.05 -2.23 15.13
C GLY A 72 -20.24 -2.67 14.28
N LYS A 73 -20.19 -3.85 13.65
CA LYS A 73 -21.32 -4.46 12.91
C LYS A 73 -21.96 -5.63 13.63
N LEU A 74 -21.24 -6.23 14.58
CA LEU A 74 -21.65 -7.40 15.36
C LEU A 74 -21.34 -7.15 16.84
N SER A 75 -22.06 -7.85 17.72
CA SER A 75 -21.70 -7.93 19.14
C SER A 75 -20.40 -8.71 19.34
N GLU A 76 -19.78 -8.55 20.52
CA GLU A 76 -18.50 -9.20 20.83
C GLU A 76 -18.61 -10.74 20.83
N ALA A 77 -19.77 -11.28 21.26
CA ALA A 77 -20.06 -12.71 21.26
C ALA A 77 -20.16 -13.29 19.84
N GLU A 78 -20.88 -12.63 18.93
CA GLU A 78 -21.02 -13.06 17.52
C GLU A 78 -19.68 -13.00 16.77
N LEU A 79 -18.84 -12.02 17.12
CA LEU A 79 -17.49 -11.88 16.60
C LEU A 79 -16.58 -13.03 17.03
N GLU A 80 -16.68 -13.50 18.28
CA GLU A 80 -15.86 -14.63 18.76
C GLU A 80 -16.25 -15.95 18.10
N GLU A 81 -17.55 -16.23 17.95
CA GLU A 81 -18.04 -17.45 17.30
C GLU A 81 -17.51 -17.58 15.85
N LEU A 82 -17.54 -16.48 15.10
CA LEU A 82 -17.06 -16.44 13.71
C LEU A 82 -15.53 -16.48 13.57
N VAL A 83 -14.79 -15.99 14.56
CA VAL A 83 -13.32 -15.99 14.53
C VAL A 83 -12.74 -17.31 15.06
N ALA A 84 -13.50 -18.05 15.89
CA ALA A 84 -13.10 -19.34 16.45
C ALA A 84 -13.39 -20.55 15.53
N SER A 85 -14.17 -20.35 14.46
CA SER A 85 -14.51 -21.37 13.44
C SER A 85 -13.48 -21.42 12.32
#